data_AF-A0A0F9ZAV0-F1
#
_entry.id   AF-A0A0F9ZAV0-F1
#
_cell.length_a   1.000
_cell.length_b   1.000
_cell.length_c   1.000
_cell.angle_alpha   90.00
_cell.angle_beta   90.00
_cell.angle_gamma   90.00
#
_symmetry.space_group_name_H-M   'P 1'
#
loop_
_entity.id
_entity.type
_entity.pdbx_description
1 polymer ?
#
loop_
_entity_poly.entity_id
_entity_poly.type
_entity_poly.pdbx_seq_one_letter_code
_entity_poly.pdbx_strand_id
1 'polypeptide(L)'
;MKPIFYGITSFFCLLFGMFFFLYYKEFIILNFFSDSKEFEICSQTPNVQKKNVQIIYWKDENWCKEDVELIWSENKAENIKYLINSWFTLVDEESALDRKISVESIWLNSSGNLAYISLDRNPFNKELCVYEKWMLVEGLLKTLRQNKVDLQNVRFLVHHKNLNDYHLDFANPWPVGGFLS
;
A
#
# COMPACT_ATOMS: atom_id res chain seq x y z
N MET A 1 9.91 -49.20 46.87
CA MET A 1 9.49 -48.97 45.47
C MET A 1 8.29 -48.05 45.30
N LYS A 2 7.27 -48.08 46.17
CA LYS A 2 6.09 -47.18 46.10
C LYS A 2 6.37 -45.66 46.14
N PRO A 3 7.33 -45.11 46.92
CA PRO A 3 7.52 -43.64 46.97
C PRO A 3 8.13 -43.06 45.69
N ILE A 4 8.92 -43.85 44.96
CA ILE A 4 9.52 -43.44 43.68
C ILE A 4 8.42 -43.31 42.61
N PHE A 5 7.42 -44.19 42.64
CA PHE A 5 6.30 -44.15 41.70
C PHE A 5 5.49 -42.85 41.83
N TYR A 6 5.14 -42.42 43.05
CA TYR A 6 4.41 -41.16 43.27
C TYR A 6 5.21 -39.91 42.87
N GLY A 7 6.54 -39.94 43.06
CA GLY A 7 7.41 -38.85 42.62
C GLY A 7 7.39 -38.68 41.09
N ILE A 8 7.43 -39.79 40.36
CA ILE A 8 7.35 -39.79 38.90
C ILE A 8 5.99 -39.26 38.43
N THR A 9 4.88 -39.72 39.04
CA THR A 9 3.54 -39.27 38.62
C THR A 9 3.34 -37.76 38.84
N SER A 10 3.80 -37.25 39.99
CA SER A 10 3.72 -35.81 40.30
C SER A 10 4.50 -34.95 39.31
N PHE A 11 5.70 -35.41 38.92
CA PHE A 11 6.53 -34.71 37.94
C PHE A 11 5.87 -34.62 36.56
N PHE A 12 5.25 -35.71 36.09
CA PHE A 12 4.51 -35.71 34.82
C PHE A 12 3.29 -34.80 34.85
N CYS A 13 2.54 -34.73 35.95
CA CYS A 13 1.41 -33.80 36.09
C CYS A 13 1.87 -32.33 36.01
N LEU A 14 3.02 -31.99 36.60
CA LEU A 14 3.57 -30.64 36.56
C LEU A 14 4.00 -30.27 35.14
N LEU A 15 4.73 -31.16 34.46
CA LEU A 15 5.10 -30.96 33.05
C LEU A 15 3.88 -30.75 32.15
N PHE A 16 2.86 -31.60 32.30
CA PHE A 16 1.65 -31.51 31.50
C PHE A 16 0.90 -30.19 31.74
N GLY A 17 0.80 -29.74 33.00
CA GLY A 17 0.22 -28.45 33.35
C GLY A 17 0.98 -27.26 32.76
N MET A 18 2.32 -27.33 32.73
CA MET A 18 3.16 -26.29 32.12
C MET A 18 2.95 -26.21 30.60
N PHE A 19 2.89 -27.35 29.91
CA PHE A 19 2.58 -27.38 28.47
C PHE A 19 1.19 -26.82 28.17
N PHE A 20 0.19 -27.18 28.97
CA PHE A 20 -1.17 -26.66 28.79
C PHE A 20 -1.24 -25.13 28.99
N PHE A 21 -0.52 -24.60 29.99
CA PHE A 21 -0.44 -23.16 30.22
C PHE A 21 0.24 -22.41 29.07
N LEU A 22 1.34 -22.95 28.53
CA LEU A 22 2.05 -22.37 27.39
C LEU A 22 1.20 -22.38 26.11
N TYR A 23 0.39 -23.43 25.91
CA TYR A 23 -0.57 -23.50 24.83
C TYR A 23 -1.68 -22.44 24.97
N TYR A 24 -2.27 -22.29 26.15
CA TYR A 24 -3.32 -21.28 26.41
C TYR A 24 -2.83 -19.84 26.21
N LYS A 25 -1.54 -19.58 26.47
CA LYS A 25 -0.91 -18.28 26.25
C LYS A 25 -0.40 -18.06 24.83
N GLU A 26 -0.74 -18.95 23.90
CA GLU A 26 -0.35 -18.89 22.48
C GLU A 26 1.18 -18.81 22.25
N PHE A 27 1.99 -19.22 23.24
CA PHE A 27 3.45 -19.27 23.08
C PHE A 27 3.90 -20.41 22.17
N ILE A 28 3.06 -21.44 22.00
CA ILE A 28 3.33 -22.60 21.16
C ILE A 28 2.19 -22.75 20.14
N ILE A 29 2.47 -22.39 18.89
CA ILE A 29 1.56 -22.63 17.76
C ILE A 29 1.87 -24.02 17.20
N LEU A 30 1.09 -25.02 17.61
CA LEU A 30 1.20 -26.38 17.08
C LEU A 30 0.40 -26.48 15.77
N ASN A 31 1.09 -26.28 14.63
CA ASN A 31 0.53 -26.50 13.31
C ASN A 31 0.42 -28.01 13.01
N PHE A 32 -0.57 -28.69 13.59
CA PHE A 32 -0.80 -30.13 13.40
C PHE A 32 -1.38 -30.51 12.02
N PHE A 33 -1.69 -29.54 11.18
CA PHE A 33 -2.09 -29.73 9.79
C PHE A 33 -1.28 -28.80 8.89
N SER A 34 0.03 -29.03 8.80
CA SER A 34 0.76 -28.69 7.59
C SER A 34 0.69 -29.91 6.68
N ASP A 35 -0.50 -30.15 6.13
CA ASP A 35 -0.68 -31.03 4.98
C ASP A 35 -0.06 -30.27 3.80
N SER A 36 1.27 -30.30 3.72
CA SER A 36 2.02 -29.86 2.55
C SER A 36 1.79 -30.90 1.46
N LYS A 37 0.54 -31.01 1.01
CA LYS A 37 0.33 -31.18 -0.41
C LYS A 37 0.98 -29.95 -1.00
N GLU A 38 2.16 -30.14 -1.56
CA GLU A 38 2.63 -29.33 -2.67
C GLU A 38 1.47 -29.31 -3.66
N PHE A 39 0.56 -28.35 -3.49
CA PHE A 39 -0.07 -27.76 -4.63
C PHE A 39 1.12 -27.30 -5.46
N GLU A 40 1.43 -28.06 -6.50
CA GLU A 40 1.84 -27.48 -7.77
C GLU A 40 0.73 -26.49 -8.15
N ILE A 41 0.71 -25.35 -7.45
CA ILE A 41 0.32 -24.09 -8.06
C ILE A 41 1.22 -24.10 -9.28
N CYS A 42 0.62 -24.20 -10.48
CA CYS A 42 1.29 -23.78 -11.70
C CYS A 42 1.92 -22.43 -11.37
N SER A 43 3.18 -22.44 -10.98
CA SER A 43 3.99 -21.26 -10.72
C SER A 43 4.39 -20.74 -12.09
N GLN A 44 3.36 -20.29 -12.82
CA GLN A 44 3.46 -19.04 -13.51
C GLN A 44 3.67 -18.00 -12.39
N THR A 45 4.89 -17.94 -11.86
CA THR A 45 5.32 -16.76 -11.14
C THR A 45 5.00 -15.62 -12.07
N PRO A 46 4.07 -14.71 -11.70
CA PRO A 46 3.79 -13.56 -12.53
C PRO A 46 5.14 -12.94 -12.88
N ASN A 47 5.33 -12.54 -14.13
CA ASN A 47 6.59 -11.99 -14.60
C ASN A 47 6.84 -10.67 -13.87
N VAL A 48 7.43 -10.77 -12.68
CA VAL A 48 7.69 -9.67 -11.78
C VAL A 48 9.09 -9.19 -12.08
N GLN A 49 9.18 -7.98 -12.62
CA GLN A 49 10.42 -7.36 -13.03
C GLN A 49 10.68 -6.14 -12.15
N LYS A 50 11.94 -5.82 -11.93
CA LYS A 50 12.29 -4.53 -11.36
C LYS A 50 12.28 -3.48 -12.46
N LYS A 51 11.63 -2.36 -12.22
CA LYS A 51 11.55 -1.23 -13.14
C LYS A 51 11.97 0.03 -12.41
N ASN A 52 12.94 0.75 -12.99
CA ASN A 52 13.28 2.08 -12.51
C ASN A 52 12.17 3.05 -12.97
N VAL A 53 11.57 3.75 -12.02
CA VAL A 53 10.50 4.72 -12.22
C VAL A 53 10.94 6.08 -11.72
N GLN A 54 10.45 7.14 -12.37
CA GLN A 54 10.74 8.51 -11.98
C GLN A 54 9.58 9.11 -11.21
N ILE A 55 9.79 9.44 -9.94
CA ILE A 55 8.84 10.12 -9.06
C ILE A 55 9.08 11.63 -9.19
N ILE A 56 8.01 12.40 -9.39
CA ILE A 56 8.05 13.86 -9.56
C ILE A 56 7.21 14.48 -8.46
N TYR A 57 7.77 15.45 -7.73
CA TYR A 57 7.09 16.15 -6.64
C TYR A 57 7.45 17.63 -6.63
N TRP A 58 6.61 18.44 -5.98
CA TRP A 58 6.81 19.87 -5.84
C TRP A 58 7.33 20.18 -4.45
N LYS A 59 8.44 20.93 -4.35
CA LYS A 59 9.03 21.36 -3.09
C LYS A 59 9.75 22.69 -3.29
N ASP A 60 9.62 23.59 -2.33
CA ASP A 60 10.32 24.89 -2.31
C ASP A 60 10.23 25.64 -3.65
N GLU A 61 9.01 25.72 -4.19
CA GLU A 61 8.70 26.37 -5.47
C GLU A 61 9.35 25.74 -6.72
N ASN A 62 9.80 24.49 -6.63
CA ASN A 62 10.48 23.80 -7.72
C ASN A 62 9.98 22.37 -7.91
N TRP A 63 10.07 21.88 -9.15
CA TRP A 63 9.81 20.48 -9.48
C TRP A 63 11.07 19.65 -9.25
N CYS A 64 10.99 18.72 -8.30
CA CYS A 64 12.03 17.75 -8.01
C CYS A 64 11.72 16.42 -8.71
N LYS A 65 12.77 15.64 -8.97
CA LYS A 65 12.67 14.32 -9.60
C LYS A 65 13.57 13.34 -8.87
N GLU A 66 13.08 12.13 -8.69
CA GLU A 66 13.83 11.05 -8.07
C GLU A 66 13.56 9.74 -8.78
N ASP A 67 14.62 8.96 -8.99
CA ASP A 67 14.53 7.66 -9.64
C ASP A 67 14.48 6.56 -8.57
N VAL A 68 13.42 5.76 -8.57
CA VAL A 68 13.15 4.72 -7.58
C VAL A 68 12.98 3.37 -8.28
N GLU A 69 13.57 2.32 -7.72
CA GLU A 69 13.39 0.96 -8.22
C GLU A 69 12.11 0.35 -7.63
N LEU A 70 11.14 0.02 -8.49
CA LEU A 70 9.89 -0.63 -8.08
C LEU A 70 9.74 -2.03 -8.67
N ILE A 71 9.00 -2.85 -7.94
CA ILE A 71 8.51 -4.14 -8.40
C ILE A 71 7.35 -3.89 -9.36
N TRP A 72 7.45 -4.44 -10.57
CA TRP A 72 6.49 -4.26 -11.66
C TRP A 72 5.98 -5.63 -12.11
N SER A 73 4.69 -5.88 -11.90
CA SER A 73 4.00 -7.11 -12.29
C SER A 73 3.18 -6.91 -13.58
N GLU A 74 2.49 -7.95 -14.03
CA GLU A 74 1.52 -7.83 -15.13
C GLU A 74 0.22 -7.14 -14.68
N ASN A 75 -0.04 -7.06 -13.37
CA ASN A 75 -1.22 -6.43 -12.82
C ASN A 75 -1.07 -4.90 -12.78
N LYS A 76 -1.69 -4.24 -13.77
CA LYS A 76 -1.69 -2.78 -13.90
C LYS A 76 -2.15 -2.05 -12.63
N ALA A 77 -3.20 -2.50 -11.96
CA ALA A 77 -3.73 -1.85 -10.76
C ALA A 77 -2.73 -1.91 -9.59
N GLU A 78 -2.05 -3.05 -9.44
CA GLU A 78 -1.01 -3.26 -8.44
C GLU A 78 0.21 -2.36 -8.71
N ASN A 79 0.66 -2.28 -9.96
CA ASN A 79 1.75 -1.38 -10.36
C ASN A 79 1.45 0.08 -10.05
N ILE A 80 0.22 0.55 -10.35
CA ILE A 80 -0.21 1.90 -10.02
C ILE A 80 -0.21 2.08 -8.50
N LYS A 81 -0.66 1.07 -7.74
CA LYS A 81 -0.71 1.13 -6.28
C LYS A 81 0.69 1.27 -5.69
N TYR A 82 1.65 0.49 -6.17
CA TYR A 82 3.05 0.62 -5.75
C TYR A 82 3.63 1.98 -6.11
N LEU A 83 3.45 2.42 -7.35
CA LEU A 83 3.96 3.72 -7.79
C LEU A 83 3.43 4.88 -6.95
N ILE A 84 2.13 4.90 -6.65
CA ILE A 84 1.51 5.97 -5.89
C ILE A 84 1.87 5.90 -4.40
N ASN A 85 1.96 4.70 -3.82
CA ASN A 85 2.45 4.57 -2.44
C ASN A 85 3.90 5.03 -2.30
N SER A 86 4.75 4.73 -3.28
CA SER A 86 6.13 5.24 -3.29
C SER A 86 6.16 6.76 -3.44
N TRP A 87 5.28 7.34 -4.26
CA TRP A 87 5.13 8.79 -4.36
C TRP A 87 4.74 9.41 -3.02
N PHE A 88 3.71 8.89 -2.35
CA PHE A 88 3.30 9.38 -1.03
C PHE A 88 4.40 9.22 0.03
N THR A 89 5.15 8.11 -0.02
CA THR A 89 6.27 7.88 0.89
C THR A 89 7.35 8.95 0.72
N LEU A 90 7.74 9.24 -0.53
CA LEU A 90 8.75 10.26 -0.82
C LEU A 90 8.28 11.66 -0.40
N VAL A 91 7.03 12.03 -0.70
CA VAL A 91 6.48 13.35 -0.35
C VAL A 91 6.34 13.52 1.17
N ASP A 92 6.06 12.44 1.91
CA ASP A 92 6.06 12.42 3.38
C ASP A 92 7.48 12.59 3.95
N GLU A 93 8.48 11.90 3.39
CA GLU A 93 9.90 12.06 3.76
C GLU A 93 10.40 13.48 3.54
N GLU A 94 9.96 14.12 2.46
CA GLU A 94 10.29 15.51 2.12
C GLU A 94 9.45 16.55 2.91
N SER A 95 8.63 16.09 3.86
CA SER A 95 7.77 16.93 4.74
C SER A 95 6.78 17.82 4.00
N ALA A 96 6.36 17.42 2.79
CA ALA A 96 5.33 18.12 2.01
C ALA A 96 3.90 17.68 2.38
N LEU A 97 3.76 16.70 3.28
CA LEU A 97 2.50 16.26 3.86
C LEU A 97 2.57 16.32 5.40
N ASP A 98 1.52 16.81 6.04
CA ASP A 98 1.43 16.81 7.51
C ASP A 98 1.19 15.41 8.13
N ARG A 99 0.87 14.45 7.27
CA ARG A 99 0.43 13.12 7.70
C ARG A 99 0.77 12.09 6.64
N LYS A 100 1.17 10.92 7.10
CA LYS A 100 1.35 9.74 6.27
C LYS A 100 0.03 9.34 5.60
N ILE A 101 0.07 9.20 4.28
CA ILE A 101 -1.04 8.74 3.43
C ILE A 101 -0.68 7.39 2.83
N SER A 102 -1.66 6.51 2.68
CA SER A 102 -1.50 5.25 1.96
C SER A 102 -2.68 4.98 1.02
N VAL A 103 -2.40 4.29 -0.07
CA VAL A 103 -3.40 3.81 -1.01
C VAL A 103 -3.98 2.49 -0.47
N GLU A 104 -5.26 2.50 -0.13
CA GLU A 104 -6.01 1.30 0.28
C GLU A 104 -6.16 0.36 -0.91
N SER A 105 -6.66 0.90 -2.03
CA SER A 105 -7.07 0.12 -3.19
C SER A 105 -7.08 0.96 -4.47
N ILE A 106 -6.89 0.27 -5.58
CA ILE A 106 -7.02 0.85 -6.93
C ILE A 106 -7.95 -0.03 -7.74
N TRP A 107 -8.93 0.60 -8.38
CA TRP A 107 -9.77 -0.06 -9.37
C TRP A 107 -9.58 0.59 -10.73
N LEU A 108 -9.62 -0.24 -11.75
CA LEU A 108 -9.63 0.20 -13.13
C LEU A 108 -11.03 -0.01 -13.70
N ASN A 109 -11.48 0.91 -14.54
CA ASN A 109 -12.67 0.64 -15.34
C ASN A 109 -12.40 -0.47 -16.37
N SER A 110 -13.45 -0.95 -17.05
CA SER A 110 -13.35 -2.03 -18.04
C SER A 110 -12.37 -1.73 -19.19
N SER A 111 -12.24 -0.46 -19.58
CA SER A 111 -11.28 -0.04 -20.62
C SER A 111 -9.83 0.08 -20.12
N GLY A 112 -9.62 0.08 -18.81
CA GLY A 112 -8.30 0.32 -18.20
C GLY A 112 -7.78 1.75 -18.30
N ASN A 113 -8.59 2.71 -18.76
CA ASN A 113 -8.20 4.11 -19.01
C ASN A 113 -8.50 5.06 -17.84
N LEU A 114 -9.39 4.65 -16.91
CA LEU A 114 -9.72 5.40 -15.70
C LEU A 114 -9.35 4.58 -14.47
N ALA A 115 -8.54 5.17 -13.60
CA ALA A 115 -8.20 4.61 -12.30
C ALA A 115 -8.98 5.31 -11.17
N TYR A 116 -9.60 4.52 -10.30
CA TYR A 116 -10.18 4.96 -9.03
C TYR A 116 -9.19 4.64 -7.92
N ILE A 117 -8.64 5.67 -7.27
CA ILE A 117 -7.61 5.54 -6.24
C ILE A 117 -8.26 5.84 -4.90
N SER A 118 -8.38 4.84 -4.03
CA SER A 118 -8.84 5.05 -2.65
C SER A 118 -7.68 5.23 -1.71
N LEU A 119 -7.68 6.36 -1.03
CA LEU A 119 -6.73 6.72 0.03
C LEU A 119 -7.33 6.41 1.40
N ASP A 120 -6.46 6.12 2.36
CA ASP A 120 -6.83 5.89 3.76
C ASP A 120 -7.24 7.17 4.49
N ARG A 121 -6.88 8.35 3.96
CA ARG A 121 -7.28 9.65 4.51
C ARG A 121 -7.16 10.75 3.47
N ASN A 122 -7.73 11.90 3.77
CA ASN A 122 -7.58 13.10 2.93
C ASN A 122 -6.12 13.59 2.98
N PRO A 123 -5.43 13.74 1.83
CA PRO A 123 -4.05 14.23 1.77
C PRO A 123 -3.93 15.74 2.06
N PHE A 124 -5.04 16.49 2.05
CA PHE A 124 -5.04 17.93 2.27
C PHE A 124 -5.39 18.26 3.73
N ASN A 125 -4.59 19.14 4.33
CA ASN A 125 -4.96 19.84 5.56
C ASN A 125 -5.85 21.06 5.22
N LYS A 126 -6.29 21.78 6.25
CA LYS A 126 -7.04 23.03 6.08
C LYS A 126 -6.15 24.26 5.85
N GLU A 127 -4.86 24.14 6.12
CA GLU A 127 -3.90 25.25 6.13
C GLU A 127 -3.21 25.45 4.77
N LEU A 128 -3.11 24.38 3.97
CA LEU A 128 -2.58 24.38 2.62
C LEU A 128 -3.43 25.29 1.74
N CYS A 129 -2.74 26.19 1.05
CA CYS A 129 -3.38 27.03 0.07
C CYS A 129 -3.80 26.20 -1.16
N VAL A 130 -4.69 26.76 -1.98
CA VAL A 130 -5.19 26.10 -3.20
C VAL A 130 -4.04 25.70 -4.12
N TYR A 131 -3.02 26.56 -4.22
CA TYR A 131 -1.86 26.34 -5.07
C TYR A 131 -1.06 25.09 -4.65
N GLU A 132 -0.75 24.94 -3.35
CA GLU A 132 0.00 23.78 -2.86
C GLU A 132 -0.77 22.48 -3.04
N LYS A 133 -2.08 22.48 -2.74
CA LYS A 133 -2.95 21.32 -2.99
C LYS A 133 -2.92 20.93 -4.47
N TRP A 134 -2.97 21.92 -5.35
CA TRP A 134 -2.91 21.68 -6.79
C TRP A 134 -1.54 21.13 -7.21
N MET A 135 -0.44 21.67 -6.68
CA MET A 135 0.91 21.19 -6.98
C MET A 135 1.13 19.74 -6.49
N LEU A 136 0.57 19.36 -5.34
CA LEU A 136 0.55 17.97 -4.87
C LEU A 136 -0.13 17.04 -5.88
N VAL A 137 -1.35 17.40 -6.31
CA VAL A 137 -2.09 16.58 -7.30
C VAL A 137 -1.33 16.52 -8.62
N GLU A 138 -0.84 17.66 -9.11
CA GLU A 138 -0.08 17.73 -10.36
C GLU A 138 1.21 16.90 -10.29
N GLY A 139 1.93 16.87 -9.17
CA GLY A 139 3.12 16.02 -8.99
C GLY A 139 2.81 14.54 -9.16
N LEU A 140 1.71 14.07 -8.56
CA LEU A 140 1.24 12.70 -8.73
C LEU A 140 0.83 12.41 -10.18
N LEU A 141 0.11 13.32 -10.84
CA LEU A 141 -0.28 13.16 -12.25
C LEU A 141 0.95 13.16 -13.18
N LYS A 142 1.92 14.06 -12.96
CA LYS A 142 3.20 14.10 -13.68
C LYS A 142 3.97 12.78 -13.50
N THR A 143 3.96 12.22 -12.30
CA THR A 143 4.58 10.91 -12.00
C THR A 143 3.92 9.79 -12.81
N LEU A 144 2.58 9.72 -12.84
CA LEU A 144 1.86 8.73 -13.66
C LEU A 144 2.18 8.87 -15.15
N ARG A 145 2.19 10.11 -15.65
CA ARG A 145 2.50 10.45 -17.05
C ARG A 145 3.93 10.08 -17.43
N GLN A 146 4.91 10.47 -16.63
CA GLN A 146 6.34 10.25 -16.90
C GLN A 146 6.68 8.76 -16.97
N ASN A 147 6.02 7.94 -16.15
CA ASN A 147 6.23 6.49 -16.13
C ASN A 147 5.45 5.72 -17.19
N LYS A 148 4.79 6.44 -18.11
CA LYS A 148 3.98 5.89 -19.21
C LYS A 148 2.93 4.91 -18.71
N VAL A 149 2.31 5.23 -17.57
CA VAL A 149 1.15 4.49 -17.12
C VAL A 149 0.03 4.80 -18.10
N ASP A 150 -0.47 3.76 -18.76
CA ASP A 150 -1.53 3.87 -19.77
C ASP A 150 -2.88 4.24 -19.12
N LEU A 151 -3.01 5.50 -18.67
CA LEU A 151 -4.20 6.03 -18.04
C LEU A 151 -4.49 7.40 -18.66
N GLN A 152 -5.77 7.63 -18.95
CA GLN A 152 -6.22 8.94 -19.40
C GLN A 152 -6.68 9.79 -18.21
N ASN A 153 -7.35 9.15 -17.25
CA ASN A 153 -8.00 9.84 -16.14
C ASN A 153 -7.79 9.10 -14.81
N VAL A 154 -7.88 9.87 -13.74
CA VAL A 154 -7.79 9.40 -12.36
C VAL A 154 -8.92 10.02 -11.54
N ARG A 155 -9.58 9.23 -10.71
CA ARG A 155 -10.53 9.72 -9.70
C ARG A 155 -9.99 9.41 -8.31
N PHE A 156 -9.90 10.45 -7.49
CA PHE A 156 -9.43 10.34 -6.11
C PHE A 156 -10.59 10.09 -5.15
N LEU A 157 -10.42 9.09 -4.30
CA LEU A 157 -11.38 8.66 -3.30
C LEU A 157 -10.70 8.61 -1.92
N VAL A 158 -11.49 8.73 -0.85
CA VAL A 158 -11.09 8.45 0.52
C VAL A 158 -12.08 7.46 1.10
N HIS A 159 -11.60 6.31 1.60
CA HIS A 159 -12.46 5.21 2.04
C HIS A 159 -13.58 4.88 1.03
N HIS A 160 -13.21 4.81 -0.25
CA HIS A 160 -14.09 4.48 -1.38
C HIS A 160 -15.22 5.48 -1.66
N LYS A 161 -15.17 6.68 -1.04
CA LYS A 161 -16.06 7.81 -1.34
C LYS A 161 -15.27 8.88 -2.07
N ASN A 162 -15.94 9.74 -2.85
CA ASN A 162 -15.27 10.86 -3.50
C ASN A 162 -14.46 11.67 -2.48
N LEU A 163 -13.22 11.98 -2.83
CA LEU A 163 -12.42 12.95 -2.09
C LEU A 163 -13.20 14.27 -2.11
N ASN A 164 -13.38 14.88 -0.95
CA ASN A 164 -14.07 16.17 -0.84
C ASN A 164 -13.06 17.20 -0.33
N ASP A 165 -12.97 18.33 -1.01
CA ASP A 165 -12.19 19.48 -0.60
C ASP A 165 -13.01 20.77 -0.83
N TYR A 166 -12.72 21.81 -0.05
CA TYR A 166 -13.43 23.10 -0.16
C TYR A 166 -12.96 23.93 -1.36
N HIS A 167 -11.75 23.69 -1.85
CA HIS A 167 -11.10 24.50 -2.88
C HIS A 167 -11.00 23.78 -4.22
N LEU A 168 -10.78 22.47 -4.21
CA LEU A 168 -10.62 21.66 -5.40
C LEU A 168 -11.80 20.71 -5.59
N ASP A 169 -12.30 20.62 -6.83
CA ASP A 169 -13.39 19.72 -7.19
C ASP A 169 -12.85 18.34 -7.62
N PHE A 170 -13.19 17.30 -6.86
CA PHE A 170 -12.86 15.90 -7.15
C PHE A 170 -14.09 15.05 -7.49
N ALA A 171 -15.26 15.67 -7.73
CA ALA A 171 -16.43 14.96 -8.21
C ALA A 171 -16.19 14.35 -9.60
N ASN A 172 -15.40 15.05 -10.42
CA ASN A 172 -15.04 14.64 -11.77
C ASN A 172 -13.64 14.00 -11.81
N PRO A 173 -13.38 13.08 -12.77
CA PRO A 173 -12.05 12.55 -12.97
C PRO A 173 -11.07 13.65 -13.43
N TRP A 174 -9.83 13.55 -12.96
CA TRP A 174 -8.72 14.44 -13.30
C TRP A 174 -7.89 13.80 -14.43
N PRO A 175 -7.53 14.54 -15.50
CA PRO A 175 -6.75 14.00 -16.59
C PRO A 175 -5.29 13.76 -16.16
N VAL A 176 -4.74 12.59 -16.50
CA VAL A 176 -3.31 12.27 -16.28
C VAL A 176 -2.39 13.16 -17.11
N GLY A 177 -2.92 13.73 -18.19
CA GLY A 177 -2.26 14.79 -18.95
C GLY A 177 -1.88 16.00 -18.08
N GLY A 178 -2.47 16.17 -16.90
CA GLY A 178 -2.26 17.32 -16.03
C GLY A 178 -2.93 18.57 -16.57
N PHE A 179 -2.71 19.68 -15.88
CA PHE A 179 -3.24 20.99 -16.26
C PHE A 179 -2.15 21.98 -16.61
N LEU A 180 -0.92 21.72 -16.14
CA LEU A 180 0.26 22.51 -16.43
C LEU A 180 1.09 21.75 -17.46
N SER A 181 1.00 22.21 -18.71
CA SER A 181 1.75 21.68 -19.86
C SER A 181 3.24 21.90 -19.69
#